data_AF-A0A8D8FT06-F1
#
_entry.id   AF-A0A8D8FT06-F1
#
_cell.length_a   1.000
_cell.length_b   1.000
_cell.length_c   1.000
_cell.angle_alpha   90.00
_cell.angle_beta   90.00
_cell.angle_gamma   90.00
#
_symmetry.space_group_name_H-M   'P 1'
#
loop_
_entity.id
_entity.type
_entity.pdbx_description
1 polymer ?
#
loop_
_entity_poly.entity_id
_entity_poly.type
_entity_poly.pdbx_seq_one_letter_code
_entity_poly.pdbx_strand_id
1 'polypeptide(L)'
;LDSCKSLPKIYQVNSKSCGDCHPECANSCYGPNADNCGSCVNVKDGKFCVSECPATKYNMNGTCVACHKTCIGCTGPRDTIAVDGCISCDRAIMESDGTVERCLMKDEPCP
;
A
#
# COMPACT_ATOMS: atom_id res chain seq x y z
N LEU A 1 39.15 -5.18 3.90
CA LEU A 1 38.14 -4.10 3.78
C LEU A 1 36.85 -4.77 3.38
N ASP A 2 35.97 -5.02 4.33
CA ASP A 2 34.65 -5.57 4.02
C ASP A 2 33.85 -4.49 3.27
N SER A 3 33.42 -4.81 2.05
CA SER A 3 32.57 -3.92 1.26
C SER A 3 31.25 -3.71 2.00
N CYS A 4 30.72 -2.48 2.05
CA CYS A 4 29.48 -2.16 2.78
C CYS A 4 28.30 -3.08 2.39
N LYS A 5 28.35 -3.67 1.18
CA LYS A 5 27.37 -4.64 0.66
C LYS A 5 27.28 -5.94 1.46
N SER A 6 28.26 -6.27 2.31
CA SER A 6 28.21 -7.46 3.18
C SER A 6 27.52 -7.19 4.52
N LEU A 7 27.23 -5.93 4.86
CA LEU A 7 26.54 -5.56 6.09
C LEU A 7 25.04 -5.39 5.84
N PRO A 8 24.17 -5.91 6.74
CA PRO A 8 22.74 -5.73 6.61
C PRO A 8 22.35 -4.26 6.81
N LYS A 9 21.31 -3.81 6.10
CA LYS A 9 20.75 -2.44 6.18
C LYS A 9 21.75 -1.31 5.90
N ILE A 10 22.82 -1.59 5.17
CA ILE A 10 23.81 -0.60 4.77
C ILE A 10 24.02 -0.69 3.25
N TYR A 11 24.26 0.45 2.60
CA TYR A 11 24.65 0.54 1.19
C TYR A 11 25.97 1.29 0.99
N GLN A 12 26.60 1.09 -0.17
CA GLN A 12 27.83 1.79 -0.53
C GLN A 12 27.50 3.17 -1.12
N VAL A 13 27.99 4.24 -0.50
CA VAL A 13 27.81 5.62 -1.03
C VAL A 13 28.93 5.96 -2.03
N ASN A 14 30.17 5.71 -1.66
CA ASN A 14 31.37 5.83 -2.50
C ASN A 14 32.42 4.81 -2.03
N SER A 15 33.59 4.73 -2.65
CA SER A 15 34.63 3.72 -2.32
C SER A 15 35.15 3.73 -0.88
N LYS A 16 34.84 4.74 -0.06
CA LYS A 16 35.32 4.88 1.33
C LYS A 16 34.21 5.02 2.38
N SER A 17 32.95 5.20 1.97
CA SER A 17 31.85 5.41 2.93
C SER A 17 30.64 4.53 2.65
N CYS A 18 30.02 4.13 3.76
CA CYS A 18 28.74 3.45 3.79
C CYS A 18 27.64 4.41 4.25
N GLY A 19 26.39 4.14 3.87
CA GLY A 19 25.21 4.84 4.35
C GLY A 19 24.15 3.85 4.81
N ASP A 20 23.29 4.28 5.73
CA ASP A 20 22.19 3.46 6.24
C ASP A 20 21.04 3.39 5.24
N CYS A 21 20.41 2.23 5.16
CA CYS A 21 19.18 2.06 4.41
C CYS A 21 18.01 2.80 5.06
N HIS A 22 17.00 3.10 4.26
CA HIS A 22 15.71 3.56 4.79
C HIS A 22 15.16 2.55 5.82
N PRO A 23 14.50 3.00 6.92
CA PRO A 23 13.97 2.09 7.95
C PRO A 23 13.00 1.02 7.42
N GLU A 24 12.25 1.35 6.37
CA GLU A 24 11.32 0.42 5.69
C GLU A 24 12.01 -0.61 4.78
N CYS A 25 13.33 -0.57 4.62
CA CYS A 25 14.08 -1.61 3.90
C CYS A 25 14.41 -2.78 4.84
N ALA A 26 14.05 -4.02 4.44
CA ALA A 26 14.19 -5.17 5.31
C ALA A 26 15.65 -5.60 5.52
N ASN A 27 16.38 -5.86 4.43
CA ASN A 27 17.73 -6.44 4.50
C ASN A 27 18.77 -5.67 3.69
N SER A 28 18.39 -5.21 2.49
CA SER A 28 19.30 -4.54 1.55
C SER A 28 18.63 -3.32 0.92
N CYS A 29 19.47 -2.37 0.52
CA CYS A 29 19.09 -1.22 -0.28
C CYS A 29 20.22 -0.80 -1.21
N TYR A 30 19.87 0.02 -2.18
CA TYR A 30 20.79 0.59 -3.19
C TYR A 30 20.94 2.10 -3.02
N GLY A 31 20.35 2.66 -1.97
CA GLY A 31 20.29 4.09 -1.69
C GLY A 31 19.53 4.38 -0.40
N PRO A 32 19.49 5.64 0.04
CA PRO A 32 18.94 6.02 1.34
C PRO A 32 17.40 6.09 1.37
N ASN A 33 16.75 6.06 0.21
CA ASN A 33 15.31 6.31 0.10
C ASN A 33 14.50 5.02 0.13
N ALA A 34 13.23 5.14 0.51
CA ALA A 34 12.28 4.02 0.59
C ALA A 34 12.00 3.32 -0.76
N ASP A 35 12.32 3.95 -1.90
CA ASP A 35 12.24 3.34 -3.23
C ASP A 35 13.54 2.68 -3.69
N ASN A 36 14.56 2.61 -2.83
CA ASN A 36 15.83 1.96 -3.12
C ASN A 36 15.99 0.65 -2.35
N CYS A 37 14.96 0.17 -1.68
CA CYS A 37 15.01 -1.11 -0.96
C CYS A 37 15.03 -2.30 -1.94
N GLY A 38 15.80 -3.34 -1.60
CA GLY A 38 15.69 -4.64 -2.26
C GLY A 38 14.39 -5.38 -1.88
N SER A 39 13.95 -5.21 -0.63
CA SER A 39 12.66 -5.69 -0.12
C SER A 39 12.15 -4.78 1.00
N CYS A 40 10.83 -4.71 1.15
CA CYS A 40 10.17 -3.92 2.19
C CYS A 40 10.03 -4.72 3.49
N VAL A 41 10.09 -4.04 4.63
CA VAL A 41 9.75 -4.62 5.94
C VAL A 41 8.25 -4.89 6.03
N ASN A 42 7.44 -3.90 5.61
CA ASN A 42 5.99 -3.94 5.73
C ASN A 42 5.34 -4.14 4.35
N VAL A 43 4.98 -3.04 3.67
CA VAL A 43 4.27 -3.09 2.40
C VAL A 43 4.94 -2.21 1.35
N LYS A 44 4.68 -2.51 0.09
CA LYS A 44 5.16 -1.75 -1.06
C LYS A 44 4.01 -0.95 -1.67
N ASP A 45 4.13 0.37 -1.66
CA ASP A 45 3.26 1.25 -2.45
C ASP A 45 3.97 1.76 -3.70
N GLY A 46 3.60 1.20 -4.86
CA GLY A 46 4.26 1.49 -6.13
C GLY A 46 5.72 1.08 -6.07
N LYS A 47 6.63 2.05 -5.99
CA LYS A 47 8.07 1.81 -5.83
C LYS A 47 8.58 1.96 -4.39
N PHE A 48 7.80 2.57 -3.51
CA PHE A 48 8.24 2.92 -2.16
C PHE A 48 7.84 1.84 -1.16
N CYS A 49 8.73 1.51 -0.23
CA CYS A 49 8.37 0.75 0.96
C CYS A 49 7.77 1.69 2.01
N VAL A 50 6.60 1.34 2.53
CA VAL A 50 5.86 2.13 3.53
C VAL A 50 5.37 1.22 4.64
N SER A 51 5.13 1.80 5.81
CA SER A 51 4.71 1.04 7.00
C SER A 51 3.30 0.46 6.86
N GLU A 52 2.41 1.17 6.19
CA GLU A 52 1.02 0.77 5.95
C GLU A 52 0.54 1.35 4.62
N CYS A 53 -0.44 0.69 3.99
CA CYS A 53 -1.06 1.23 2.79
C CYS A 53 -1.86 2.50 3.11
N PRO A 54 -1.83 3.51 2.22
CA PRO A 54 -2.67 4.68 2.39
C PRO A 54 -4.15 4.28 2.36
N ALA A 55 -5.03 5.05 3.00
CA ALA A 55 -6.46 4.71 3.14
C ALA A 55 -7.18 4.43 1.80
N THR A 56 -6.68 4.94 0.68
CA THR A 56 -7.24 4.69 -0.67
C THR A 56 -6.75 3.39 -1.31
N LYS A 57 -5.98 2.58 -0.57
CA LYS A 57 -5.41 1.31 -1.00
C LYS A 57 -5.55 0.28 0.13
N TYR A 58 -5.58 -0.98 -0.24
CA TYR A 58 -5.54 -2.09 0.71
C TYR A 58 -4.26 -2.92 0.50
N ASN A 59 -3.85 -3.64 1.54
CA ASN A 59 -2.70 -4.53 1.48
C ASN A 59 -3.09 -5.85 0.81
N MET A 60 -2.56 -6.10 -0.39
CA MET A 60 -2.63 -7.37 -1.08
C MET A 60 -1.25 -8.03 -1.07
N ASN A 61 -1.04 -8.98 -0.16
CA ASN A 61 0.19 -9.77 -0.05
C ASN A 61 1.48 -8.92 0.01
N GLY A 62 1.47 -7.86 0.82
CA GLY A 62 2.62 -6.97 0.98
C GLY A 62 2.71 -5.86 -0.07
N THR A 63 1.72 -5.72 -0.95
CA THR A 63 1.66 -4.64 -1.95
C THR A 63 0.37 -3.85 -1.80
N CYS A 64 0.46 -2.53 -1.84
CA CYS A 64 -0.69 -1.65 -1.78
C CYS A 64 -1.38 -1.58 -3.14
N VAL A 65 -2.63 -2.01 -3.17
CA VAL A 65 -3.49 -2.03 -4.36
C VAL A 65 -4.63 -1.05 -4.16
N ALA A 66 -4.95 -0.29 -5.21
CA ALA A 66 -6.03 0.70 -5.16
C ALA A 66 -7.38 0.08 -4.80
N CYS A 67 -8.11 0.76 -3.92
CA CYS A 67 -9.51 0.46 -3.65
C CYS A 67 -10.36 0.63 -4.91
N HIS A 68 -11.56 0.06 -4.90
CA HIS A 68 -12.55 0.46 -5.88
C HIS A 68 -12.87 1.96 -5.76
N LYS A 69 -13.08 2.63 -6.89
CA LYS A 69 -13.22 4.10 -6.98
C LYS A 69 -14.43 4.67 -6.22
N THR A 70 -15.40 3.83 -5.86
CA THR A 70 -16.59 4.22 -5.09
C THR A 70 -16.39 4.11 -3.58
N CYS A 71 -15.29 3.49 -3.13
CA CYS A 71 -15.01 3.31 -1.71
C CYS A 71 -14.37 4.55 -1.08
N ILE A 72 -14.82 4.88 0.12
CA ILE A 72 -14.08 5.68 1.10
C ILE A 72 -13.39 4.69 2.05
N GLY A 73 -12.15 4.34 1.69
CA GLY A 73 -11.41 3.28 2.37
C GLY A 73 -11.87 1.87 2.00
N CYS A 74 -10.94 0.92 1.98
CA CYS A 74 -11.26 -0.48 1.71
C CYS A 74 -10.30 -1.42 2.41
N THR A 75 -10.75 -2.66 2.59
CA THR A 75 -9.95 -3.79 3.07
C THR A 75 -9.79 -4.86 1.99
N GLY A 76 -10.41 -4.68 0.83
CA GLY A 76 -10.29 -5.55 -0.33
C GLY A 76 -10.81 -4.91 -1.62
N PRO A 77 -10.89 -5.70 -2.70
CA PRO A 77 -11.16 -5.19 -4.05
C PRO A 77 -12.63 -4.85 -4.32
N ARG A 78 -13.57 -5.29 -3.48
CA ARG A 78 -15.00 -5.17 -3.77
C ARG A 78 -15.50 -3.75 -3.58
N ASP A 79 -16.54 -3.41 -4.33
CA ASP A 79 -17.27 -2.14 -4.25
C ASP A 79 -18.47 -2.20 -3.29
N THR A 80 -18.61 -3.27 -2.52
CA THR A 80 -19.66 -3.47 -1.51
C THR A 80 -19.13 -3.14 -0.12
N ILE A 81 -19.97 -2.71 0.81
CA ILE A 81 -19.58 -2.55 2.22
C ILE A 81 -19.44 -3.94 2.84
N ALA A 82 -18.21 -4.45 2.91
CA ALA A 82 -17.89 -5.81 3.35
C ALA A 82 -16.44 -5.90 3.85
N VAL A 83 -16.12 -7.00 4.55
CA VAL A 83 -14.77 -7.25 5.10
C VAL A 83 -13.69 -7.35 4.01
N ASP A 84 -14.05 -7.72 2.78
CA ASP A 84 -13.18 -7.76 1.61
C ASP A 84 -13.53 -6.68 0.57
N GLY A 85 -14.17 -5.59 1.01
CA GLY A 85 -14.63 -4.50 0.15
C GLY A 85 -14.42 -3.11 0.75
N CYS A 86 -15.37 -2.21 0.50
CA CYS A 86 -15.35 -0.87 1.03
C CYS A 86 -15.57 -0.86 2.54
N ILE A 87 -14.89 0.04 3.25
CA ILE A 87 -15.21 0.37 4.64
C ILE A 87 -16.48 1.22 4.69
N SER A 88 -16.58 2.19 3.77
CA SER A 88 -17.74 3.06 3.59
C SER A 88 -17.78 3.63 2.18
N CYS A 89 -18.85 4.32 1.81
CA CYS A 89 -18.96 5.05 0.55
C CYS A 89 -19.99 6.19 0.68
N ASP A 90 -19.91 7.18 -0.21
CA ASP A 90 -20.82 8.34 -0.16
C ASP A 90 -22.26 7.99 -0.56
N ARG A 91 -22.43 7.05 -1.49
CA ARG A 91 -23.73 6.60 -2.01
C ARG A 91 -23.70 5.10 -2.24
N ALA A 92 -24.84 4.46 -2.05
CA ALA A 92 -25.01 3.02 -2.26
C ALA A 92 -26.40 2.70 -2.78
N ILE A 93 -26.50 1.61 -3.55
CA ILE A 93 -27.79 0.95 -3.82
C ILE A 93 -28.07 0.03 -2.63
N MET A 94 -29.28 0.13 -2.12
CA MET A 94 -29.75 -0.72 -1.03
C MET A 94 -30.89 -1.60 -1.51
N GLU A 95 -30.85 -2.86 -1.10
CA GLU A 95 -31.93 -3.82 -1.25
C GLU A 95 -33.10 -3.47 -0.33
N SER A 96 -34.26 -4.07 -0.63
CA SER A 96 -35.48 -3.88 0.17
C SER A 96 -35.36 -4.33 1.63
N ASP A 97 -34.40 -5.21 1.94
CA ASP A 97 -34.09 -5.67 3.30
C ASP A 97 -33.08 -4.79 4.05
N GLY A 98 -32.61 -3.70 3.42
CA GLY A 98 -31.63 -2.77 3.99
C GLY A 98 -30.18 -3.17 3.75
N THR A 99 -29.91 -4.25 3.02
CA THR A 99 -28.55 -4.66 2.64
C THR A 99 -27.98 -3.73 1.59
N VAL A 100 -26.71 -3.35 1.74
CA VAL A 100 -25.98 -2.59 0.71
C VAL A 100 -25.62 -3.53 -0.42
N GLU A 101 -26.21 -3.32 -1.59
CA GLU A 101 -25.92 -4.09 -2.81
C GLU A 101 -24.54 -3.71 -3.36
N ARG A 102 -24.31 -2.43 -3.63
CA ARG A 102 -23.03 -1.88 -4.11
C ARG A 102 -22.90 -0.37 -3.86
N CYS A 103 -21.67 0.11 -3.74
CA CYS A 103 -21.36 1.54 -3.66
C CYS A 103 -21.38 2.20 -5.04
N LEU A 104 -21.85 3.44 -5.10
CA LEU A 104 -21.97 4.24 -6.31
C LEU A 104 -21.03 5.45 -6.28
N MET A 105 -20.68 5.95 -7.47
CA MET A 105 -20.01 7.25 -7.57
C MET A 105 -20.99 8.38 -7.22
N LYS A 106 -20.46 9.52 -6.73
CA LYS A 106 -21.27 10.70 -6.40
C LYS A 106 -22.14 11.19 -7.55
N ASP A 107 -21.62 11.10 -8.76
CA ASP A 107 -22.23 11.65 -9.97
C ASP A 107 -23.03 10.58 -10.76
N GLU A 108 -23.08 9.34 -10.27
CA GLU A 108 -23.86 8.27 -10.91
C GLU A 108 -25.35 8.42 -10.52
N PRO A 109 -26.28 8.41 -11.49
CA PRO A 109 -27.70 8.41 -11.19
C PRO A 109 -28.11 7.11 -10.51
N CYS A 110 -29.04 7.19 -9.56
CA CYS A 110 -29.66 5.98 -9.00
C CYS A 110 -30.46 5.27 -10.11
N PRO A 111 -30.35 3.94 -10.24
CA PRO A 111 -31.12 3.15 -11.21
C PRO A 111 -32.63 3.26 -11.03
#